data_AF-A0A455U722-F1
#
_entry.id   AF-A0A455U722-F1
#
_cell.length_a   1.000
_cell.length_b   1.000
_cell.length_c   1.000
_cell.angle_alpha   90.00
_cell.angle_beta   90.00
_cell.angle_gamma   90.00
#
_symmetry.space_group_name_H-M   'P 1'
#
loop_
_entity.id
_entity.type
_entity.pdbx_description
1 polymer ?
#
loop_
_entity_poly.entity_id
_entity_poly.type
_entity_poly.pdbx_seq_one_letter_code
_entity_poly.pdbx_strand_id
1 'polypeptide(L)'
;MIKPLIQGGIKMYGKTTEMDIRNRRHAFVMLPLLCVAPGAWALEASITGVPDEVEGNIQDYLQNIDAEQYTKVRLEGEIRSRTQEAMRVYGYYEPEVSIERVTDERVRLDIEPGPQVEIEILSINVDGDASNDPPFQQAIENFPLEEGDALRHAPWEQLRGQFSGLAIERGYFDWGFTDRRMEVRPYLQSARLYMDFDSGPATNLVKHSSPVVILN
;
A
#
# COMPACT_ATOMS: atom_id res chain seq x y z
N MET A 1 -31.18 73.20 -44.61
CA MET A 1 -30.69 73.92 -43.43
C MET A 1 -29.18 73.65 -43.33
N ILE A 2 -28.40 74.67 -43.68
CA ILE A 2 -26.96 74.95 -43.45
C ILE A 2 -25.88 73.99 -44.01
N LYS A 3 -24.88 74.66 -44.57
CA LYS A 3 -23.77 74.28 -45.46
C LYS A 3 -22.48 73.82 -44.70
N PRO A 4 -21.40 73.42 -45.42
CA PRO A 4 -20.32 72.51 -44.99
C PRO A 4 -18.93 73.19 -44.91
N LEU A 5 -17.84 72.43 -45.19
CA LEU A 5 -16.44 72.83 -45.49
C LEU A 5 -15.58 73.07 -44.21
N ILE A 6 -14.30 72.68 -44.01
CA ILE A 6 -13.04 72.63 -44.79
C ILE A 6 -12.05 71.70 -44.00
N GLN A 7 -11.41 70.67 -44.58
CA GLN A 7 -10.04 70.65 -45.13
C GLN A 7 -8.89 71.15 -44.21
N GLY A 8 -7.77 70.40 -44.17
CA GLY A 8 -6.45 70.95 -43.83
C GLY A 8 -5.70 70.19 -42.73
N GLY A 9 -4.62 69.50 -43.12
CA GLY A 9 -3.72 68.78 -42.23
C GLY A 9 -2.61 69.63 -41.60
N ILE A 10 -1.53 68.92 -41.22
CA ILE A 10 -0.24 69.41 -40.68
C ILE A 10 -0.35 69.66 -39.15
N LYS A 11 0.48 69.14 -38.22
CA LYS A 11 1.93 68.89 -38.22
C LYS A 11 2.27 67.92 -37.08
N MET A 12 3.24 67.04 -37.32
CA MET A 12 4.05 66.40 -36.28
C MET A 12 4.87 67.46 -35.52
N TYR A 13 4.94 67.36 -34.19
CA TYR A 13 6.13 67.73 -33.43
C TYR A 13 6.11 67.03 -32.07
N GLY A 14 7.06 66.12 -31.84
CA GLY A 14 7.23 65.47 -30.55
C GLY A 14 7.78 66.45 -29.51
N LYS A 15 7.38 66.26 -28.25
CA LYS A 15 8.20 66.53 -27.05
C LYS A 15 7.70 65.66 -25.89
N THR A 16 8.52 64.67 -25.57
CA THR A 16 9.02 64.23 -24.26
C THR A 16 8.26 64.62 -22.97
N THR A 17 8.18 63.63 -22.07
CA THR A 17 8.12 63.73 -20.58
C THR A 17 6.80 64.29 -20.01
N GLU A 18 6.13 63.74 -19.00
CA GLU A 18 6.50 62.92 -17.84
C GLU A 18 5.31 62.01 -17.46
N MET A 19 5.65 60.86 -16.88
CA MET A 19 4.73 59.88 -16.30
C MET A 19 4.39 60.30 -14.86
N ASP A 20 3.17 60.79 -14.63
CA ASP A 20 2.64 61.05 -13.28
C ASP A 20 1.75 59.89 -12.83
N ILE A 21 2.32 58.98 -12.04
CA ILE A 21 1.63 57.80 -11.47
C ILE A 21 0.94 58.23 -10.18
N ARG A 22 -0.25 58.83 -10.29
CA ARG A 22 -1.06 59.18 -9.13
C ARG A 22 -1.79 57.95 -8.55
N ASN A 23 -1.24 57.44 -7.44
CA ASN A 23 -1.81 56.51 -6.46
C ASN A 23 -3.31 56.17 -6.61
N ARG A 24 -3.60 54.97 -7.12
CA ARG A 24 -4.90 54.28 -6.95
C ARG A 24 -4.69 53.13 -5.98
N ARG A 25 -5.14 53.30 -4.72
CA ARG A 25 -5.15 52.23 -3.71
C ARG A 25 -6.20 51.21 -4.11
N HIS A 26 -5.79 50.15 -4.82
CA HIS A 26 -6.64 48.99 -5.04
C HIS A 26 -6.66 48.15 -3.75
N ALA A 27 -7.73 48.28 -2.97
CA ALA A 27 -7.99 47.34 -1.88
C ALA A 27 -8.39 45.99 -2.51
N PHE A 28 -7.43 45.09 -2.64
CA PHE A 28 -7.67 43.71 -3.04
C PHE A 28 -8.27 42.99 -1.83
N VAL A 29 -9.59 42.82 -1.81
CA VAL A 29 -10.26 41.94 -0.84
C VAL A 29 -9.99 40.52 -1.29
N MET A 30 -8.98 39.88 -0.70
CA MET A 30 -8.75 38.44 -0.81
C MET A 30 -9.89 37.73 -0.08
N LEU A 31 -10.87 37.26 -0.83
CA LEU A 31 -11.89 36.34 -0.33
C LEU A 31 -11.19 34.98 -0.09
N PRO A 32 -11.09 34.48 1.14
CA PRO A 32 -10.54 33.15 1.36
C PRO A 32 -11.46 32.14 0.70
N LEU A 33 -10.93 31.41 -0.27
CA LEU A 33 -11.59 30.27 -0.89
C LEU A 33 -11.68 29.18 0.18
N LEU A 34 -12.78 29.17 0.94
CA LEU A 34 -13.09 28.13 1.90
C LEU A 34 -13.49 26.89 1.07
N CYS A 35 -12.51 26.08 0.69
CA CYS A 35 -12.76 24.77 0.12
C CYS A 35 -13.38 23.91 1.23
N VAL A 36 -14.71 23.86 1.26
CA VAL A 36 -15.42 22.77 1.96
C VAL A 36 -15.14 21.54 1.12
N ALA A 37 -14.13 20.76 1.50
CA ALA A 37 -13.99 19.42 0.96
C ALA A 37 -15.27 18.66 1.35
N PRO A 38 -16.01 18.07 0.40
CA PRO A 38 -17.02 17.10 0.76
C PRO A 38 -16.32 16.02 1.59
N GLY A 39 -16.80 15.78 2.81
CA GLY A 39 -16.32 14.64 3.58
C GLY A 39 -16.76 13.39 2.84
N ALA A 40 -15.82 12.65 2.27
CA ALA A 40 -16.10 11.28 1.86
C ALA A 40 -16.38 10.51 3.15
N TRP A 41 -17.62 10.08 3.34
CA TRP A 41 -17.98 9.26 4.48
C TRP A 41 -17.41 7.87 4.21
N ALA A 42 -16.43 7.45 5.00
CA ALA A 42 -15.90 6.09 4.94
C ALA A 42 -17.03 5.10 5.24
N LEU A 43 -17.05 3.97 4.53
CA LEU A 43 -18.00 2.90 4.78
C LEU A 43 -17.79 2.34 6.19
N GLU A 44 -18.80 2.46 7.05
CA GLU A 44 -18.78 1.91 8.41
C GLU A 44 -19.42 0.52 8.39
N ALA A 45 -18.65 -0.50 8.78
CA ALA A 45 -19.08 -1.90 8.79
C ALA A 45 -19.15 -2.45 10.22
N SER A 46 -20.33 -2.95 10.61
CA SER A 46 -20.47 -3.80 11.80
C SER A 46 -20.32 -5.25 11.37
N ILE A 47 -19.37 -5.98 11.95
CA ILE A 47 -19.02 -7.34 11.52
C ILE A 47 -19.30 -8.32 12.66
N THR A 48 -19.83 -9.50 12.34
CA THR A 48 -19.99 -10.60 13.30
C THR A 48 -19.61 -11.95 12.67
N GLY A 49 -19.34 -12.95 13.51
CA GLY A 49 -19.11 -14.34 13.08
C GLY A 49 -17.65 -14.71 12.79
N VAL A 50 -16.70 -13.81 13.03
CA VAL A 50 -15.25 -14.04 12.86
C VAL A 50 -14.47 -13.61 14.12
N PRO A 51 -13.24 -14.11 14.33
CA PRO A 51 -12.36 -13.64 15.40
C PRO A 51 -11.97 -12.17 15.26
N ASP A 52 -11.71 -11.49 16.37
CA ASP A 52 -11.39 -10.04 16.43
C ASP A 52 -10.28 -9.60 15.47
N GLU A 53 -9.23 -10.42 15.32
CA GLU A 53 -8.12 -10.10 14.41
C GLU A 53 -8.53 -10.13 12.94
N VAL A 54 -9.46 -11.01 12.58
CA VAL A 54 -10.01 -11.12 11.21
C VAL A 54 -10.98 -9.96 10.98
N GLU A 55 -11.82 -9.65 11.97
CA GLU A 55 -12.71 -8.49 11.94
C GLU A 55 -11.93 -7.20 11.69
N GLY A 56 -10.88 -6.94 12.47
CA GLY A 56 -10.06 -5.73 12.30
C GLY A 56 -9.48 -5.61 10.89
N ASN A 57 -8.95 -6.69 10.33
CA ASN A 57 -8.43 -6.66 8.96
C ASN A 57 -9.54 -6.45 7.91
N ILE A 58 -10.74 -7.01 8.11
CA ILE A 58 -11.88 -6.73 7.24
C ILE A 58 -12.25 -5.24 7.31
N GLN A 59 -12.33 -4.65 8.50
CA GLN A 59 -12.59 -3.21 8.66
C GLN A 59 -11.56 -2.38 7.88
N ASP A 60 -10.27 -2.73 7.97
CA ASP A 60 -9.20 -2.04 7.27
C ASP A 60 -9.31 -2.12 5.74
N TYR A 61 -9.82 -3.24 5.20
CA TYR A 61 -10.05 -3.41 3.77
C TYR A 61 -11.26 -2.59 3.28
N LEU A 62 -12.29 -2.46 4.13
CA LEU A 62 -13.54 -1.78 3.79
C LEU A 62 -13.48 -0.26 3.97
N GLN A 63 -12.65 0.27 4.88
CA GLN A 63 -12.55 1.71 5.16
C GLN A 63 -12.21 2.55 3.91
N ASN A 64 -11.54 1.94 2.92
CA ASN A 64 -11.11 2.58 1.69
C ASN A 64 -12.13 2.49 0.55
N ILE A 65 -13.34 1.98 0.81
CA ILE A 65 -14.42 1.97 -0.18
C ILE A 65 -15.14 3.33 -0.12
N ASP A 66 -15.09 4.06 -1.23
CA ASP A 66 -15.95 5.23 -1.45
C ASP A 66 -17.32 4.75 -1.97
N ALA A 67 -18.28 4.60 -1.06
CA ALA A 67 -19.59 4.03 -1.37
C ALA A 67 -20.37 4.84 -2.43
N GLU A 68 -20.14 6.16 -2.54
CA GLU A 68 -20.83 7.05 -3.47
C GLU A 68 -20.50 6.76 -4.93
N GLN A 69 -19.35 6.14 -5.19
CA GLN A 69 -18.89 5.83 -6.56
C GLN A 69 -19.59 4.60 -7.17
N TYR A 70 -20.36 3.85 -6.37
CA TYR A 70 -20.92 2.57 -6.77
C TYR A 70 -22.45 2.59 -6.81
N THR A 71 -23.01 1.82 -7.76
CA THR A 71 -24.41 1.41 -7.65
C THR A 71 -24.55 0.39 -6.52
N LYS A 72 -25.76 0.26 -5.95
CA LYS A 72 -26.01 -0.67 -4.82
C LYS A 72 -25.45 -2.08 -5.05
N VAL A 73 -25.77 -2.69 -6.19
CA VAL A 73 -25.31 -4.05 -6.53
C VAL A 73 -23.79 -4.13 -6.68
N ARG A 74 -23.15 -3.08 -7.23
CA ARG A 74 -21.69 -3.06 -7.38
C ARG A 74 -20.99 -2.87 -6.03
N LEU A 75 -21.57 -2.07 -5.15
CA LEU A 75 -21.04 -1.86 -3.80
C LEU A 75 -21.07 -3.15 -2.99
N GLU A 76 -22.19 -3.90 -3.01
CA GLU A 76 -22.27 -5.20 -2.32
C GLU A 76 -21.26 -6.22 -2.87
N GLY A 77 -21.05 -6.23 -4.19
CA GLY A 77 -20.00 -7.05 -4.82
C GLY A 77 -18.59 -6.67 -4.37
N GLU A 78 -18.29 -5.38 -4.29
CA GLU A 78 -17.01 -4.86 -3.82
C GLU A 78 -16.77 -5.20 -2.35
N ILE A 79 -17.77 -4.97 -1.49
CA ILE A 79 -17.71 -5.32 -0.06
C ILE A 79 -17.43 -6.81 0.11
N ARG A 80 -18.15 -7.68 -0.61
CA ARG A 80 -17.94 -9.13 -0.58
C ARG A 80 -16.54 -9.51 -1.02
N SER A 81 -16.06 -8.94 -2.12
CA SER A 81 -14.72 -9.21 -2.65
C SER A 81 -13.63 -8.80 -1.67
N ARG A 82 -13.72 -7.60 -1.09
CA ARG A 82 -12.73 -7.10 -0.12
C ARG A 82 -12.76 -7.87 1.18
N THR A 83 -13.94 -8.24 1.66
CA THR A 83 -14.10 -9.10 2.83
C THR A 83 -13.41 -10.45 2.61
N GLN A 84 -13.67 -11.09 1.45
CA GLN A 84 -13.01 -12.35 1.09
C GLN A 84 -11.49 -12.19 1.00
N GLU A 85 -11.00 -11.10 0.42
CA GLU A 85 -9.56 -10.83 0.31
C GLU A 85 -8.90 -10.64 1.68
N ALA A 86 -9.54 -9.86 2.57
CA ALA A 86 -9.07 -9.64 3.93
C ALA A 86 -9.00 -10.93 4.75
N MET A 87 -9.87 -11.90 4.48
CA MET A 87 -9.92 -13.16 5.21
C MET A 87 -8.84 -14.17 4.78
N ARG A 88 -8.32 -14.06 3.56
CA ARG A 88 -7.33 -15.01 2.99
C ARG A 88 -6.03 -15.07 3.79
N VAL A 89 -5.58 -13.94 4.35
CA VAL A 89 -4.32 -13.89 5.12
C VAL A 89 -4.37 -14.69 6.42
N TYR A 90 -5.58 -15.07 6.84
CA TYR A 90 -5.87 -15.93 7.98
C TYR A 90 -6.29 -17.35 7.57
N GLY A 91 -6.17 -17.72 6.30
CA GLY A 91 -6.47 -19.07 5.83
C GLY A 91 -7.94 -19.34 5.48
N TYR A 92 -8.82 -18.33 5.52
CA TYR A 92 -10.23 -18.49 5.12
C TYR A 92 -10.41 -18.07 3.66
N TYR A 93 -10.65 -19.04 2.78
CA TYR A 93 -10.73 -18.82 1.32
C TYR A 93 -12.14 -18.88 0.74
N GLU A 94 -13.07 -19.52 1.46
CA GLU A 94 -14.44 -19.74 1.01
C GLU A 94 -15.47 -19.25 2.05
N PRO A 95 -15.38 -18.00 2.54
CA PRO A 95 -16.35 -17.51 3.52
C PRO A 95 -17.69 -17.17 2.85
N GLU A 96 -18.77 -17.46 3.56
CA GLU A 96 -20.10 -16.98 3.22
C GLU A 96 -20.36 -15.64 3.92
N VAL A 97 -20.74 -14.64 3.13
CA VAL A 97 -20.92 -13.25 3.63
C VAL A 97 -22.36 -12.81 3.41
N SER A 98 -23.09 -12.57 4.49
CA SER A 98 -24.41 -11.94 4.44
C SER A 98 -24.24 -10.43 4.64
N ILE A 99 -24.86 -9.63 3.77
CA ILE A 99 -24.71 -8.17 3.76
C ILE A 99 -26.09 -7.54 3.95
N GLU A 100 -26.26 -6.76 5.01
CA GLU A 100 -27.45 -5.94 5.26
C GLU A 100 -27.07 -4.46 5.25
N ARG A 101 -27.72 -3.66 4.39
CA ARG A 101 -27.51 -2.20 4.36
C ARG A 101 -28.37 -1.54 5.42
N VAL A 102 -27.72 -0.84 6.36
CA VAL A 102 -28.40 -0.04 7.39
C VAL A 102 -28.63 1.38 6.90
N THR A 103 -27.63 1.99 6.25
CA THR A 103 -27.74 3.27 5.52
C THR A 103 -26.94 3.18 4.21
N ASP A 104 -26.75 4.29 3.49
CA ASP A 104 -25.91 4.27 2.29
C ASP A 104 -24.42 4.08 2.62
N GLU A 105 -24.00 4.50 3.81
CA GLU A 105 -22.64 4.49 4.35
C GLU A 105 -22.44 3.48 5.49
N ARG A 106 -23.48 2.75 5.89
CA ARG A 106 -23.40 1.71 6.95
C ARG A 106 -23.90 0.36 6.50
N VAL A 107 -23.10 -0.66 6.77
CA VAL A 107 -23.43 -2.07 6.48
C VAL A 107 -23.24 -2.94 7.71
N ARG A 108 -24.07 -3.98 7.82
CA ARG A 108 -23.88 -5.10 8.75
C ARG A 108 -23.45 -6.32 7.93
N LEU A 109 -22.37 -6.94 8.35
CA LEU A 109 -21.82 -8.16 7.78
C LEU A 109 -21.94 -9.29 8.80
N ASP A 110 -22.69 -10.33 8.45
CA ASP A 110 -22.72 -11.58 9.19
C ASP A 110 -21.96 -12.62 8.36
N ILE A 111 -20.84 -13.10 8.91
CA ILE A 111 -19.87 -13.91 8.17
C ILE A 111 -19.80 -15.30 8.75
N GLU A 112 -19.93 -16.30 7.89
CA GLU A 112 -19.55 -17.68 8.20
C GLU A 112 -18.20 -17.95 7.54
N PRO A 113 -17.11 -18.08 8.30
CA PRO A 113 -15.75 -18.11 7.74
C PRO A 113 -15.45 -19.35 6.89
N GLY A 114 -16.23 -20.43 7.09
CA GLY A 114 -15.98 -21.72 6.46
C GLY A 114 -14.74 -22.43 7.04
N PRO A 115 -14.27 -23.48 6.36
CA PRO A 115 -13.07 -24.19 6.79
C PRO A 115 -11.82 -23.33 6.63
N GLN A 116 -10.93 -23.42 7.61
CA GLN A 116 -9.62 -22.80 7.55
C GLN A 116 -8.66 -23.74 6.82
N VAL A 117 -7.83 -23.18 5.94
CA VAL A 117 -6.77 -23.92 5.26
C VAL A 117 -5.66 -24.25 6.26
N GLU A 118 -5.21 -25.50 6.29
CA GLU A 118 -4.11 -25.97 7.14
C GLU A 118 -2.82 -26.18 6.33
N ILE A 119 -1.66 -26.11 6.98
CA ILE A 119 -0.37 -26.32 6.35
C ILE A 119 -0.12 -27.82 6.18
N GLU A 120 -0.09 -28.31 4.95
CA GLU A 120 0.22 -29.72 4.64
C GLU A 120 1.72 -29.93 4.48
N ILE A 121 2.44 -28.96 3.90
CA ILE A 121 3.89 -29.03 3.73
C ILE A 121 4.49 -27.69 4.12
N LEU A 122 5.55 -27.73 4.92
CA LEU A 122 6.38 -26.59 5.24
C LEU A 122 7.86 -26.92 5.00
N SER A 123 8.45 -26.27 4.00
CA SER A 123 9.86 -26.42 3.65
C SER A 123 10.53 -25.04 3.62
N ILE A 124 11.45 -24.82 4.54
CA ILE A 124 12.25 -23.60 4.62
C ILE A 124 13.72 -24.01 4.63
N ASN A 125 14.46 -23.59 3.61
CA ASN A 125 15.87 -23.92 3.45
C ASN A 125 16.72 -22.65 3.25
N VAL A 126 17.94 -22.68 3.78
CA VAL A 126 18.96 -21.65 3.59
C VAL A 126 20.22 -22.31 3.05
N ASP A 127 20.59 -21.93 1.84
CA ASP A 127 21.78 -22.36 1.12
C ASP A 127 22.84 -21.24 1.07
N GLY A 128 24.01 -21.58 0.54
CA GLY A 128 25.16 -20.68 0.46
C GLY A 128 25.87 -20.50 1.80
N ASP A 129 26.65 -19.42 1.93
CA ASP A 129 27.42 -19.14 3.14
C ASP A 129 26.53 -18.86 4.37
N ALA A 130 25.29 -18.40 4.18
CA ALA A 130 24.33 -18.16 5.26
C ALA A 130 23.79 -19.44 5.91
N SER A 131 23.96 -20.61 5.29
CA SER A 131 23.53 -21.91 5.86
C SER A 131 24.13 -22.18 7.25
N ASN A 132 25.31 -21.61 7.51
CA ASN A 132 26.03 -21.73 8.78
C ASN A 132 26.04 -20.40 9.58
N ASP A 133 25.28 -19.38 9.16
CA ASP A 133 25.24 -18.08 9.83
C ASP A 133 24.16 -18.10 10.94
N PRO A 134 24.53 -17.95 12.23
CA PRO A 134 23.59 -18.13 13.35
C PRO A 134 22.30 -17.28 13.30
N PRO A 135 22.30 -16.02 12.83
CA PRO A 135 21.07 -15.24 12.70
C PRO A 135 20.04 -15.84 11.75
N PHE A 136 20.46 -16.50 10.67
CA PHE A 136 19.55 -17.19 9.74
C PHE A 136 18.99 -18.45 10.36
N GLN A 137 19.82 -19.24 11.05
CA GLN A 137 19.37 -20.43 11.78
C GLN A 137 18.34 -20.06 12.85
N GLN A 138 18.62 -19.01 13.62
CA GLN A 138 17.71 -18.50 14.65
C GLN A 138 16.40 -17.95 14.06
N ALA A 139 16.42 -17.38 12.85
CA ALA A 139 15.20 -16.96 12.16
C ALA A 139 14.30 -18.16 11.79
N ILE A 140 14.90 -19.27 11.34
CA ILE A 140 14.17 -20.52 11.08
C ILE A 140 13.63 -21.13 12.38
N GLU A 141 14.46 -21.23 13.42
CA GLU A 141 14.07 -21.79 14.72
C GLU A 141 12.92 -21.02 15.39
N ASN A 142 12.83 -19.71 15.16
CA ASN A 142 11.77 -18.86 15.69
C ASN A 142 10.53 -18.79 14.78
N PHE A 143 10.54 -19.44 13.62
CA PHE A 143 9.37 -19.46 12.74
C PHE A 143 8.20 -20.15 13.45
N PRO A 144 7.04 -19.50 13.61
CA PRO A 144 6.04 -19.94 14.59
C PRO A 144 5.00 -20.92 14.04
N LEU A 145 5.14 -21.37 12.78
CA LEU A 145 4.17 -22.27 12.16
C LEU A 145 4.83 -23.62 11.88
N GLU A 146 4.05 -24.69 12.03
CA GLU A 146 4.42 -26.05 11.68
C GLU A 146 3.38 -26.71 10.75
N GLU A 147 3.69 -27.91 10.24
CA GLU A 147 2.72 -28.70 9.49
C GLU A 147 1.54 -29.09 10.40
N GLY A 148 0.31 -28.93 9.90
CA GLY A 148 -0.93 -29.09 10.65
C GLY A 148 -1.50 -27.80 11.22
N ASP A 149 -0.72 -26.72 11.31
CA ASP A 149 -1.23 -25.43 11.76
C ASP A 149 -2.16 -24.79 10.73
N ALA A 150 -3.08 -23.96 11.23
CA ALA A 150 -3.85 -23.06 10.40
C ALA A 150 -2.94 -22.10 9.60
N LEU A 151 -3.21 -21.94 8.31
CA LEU A 151 -2.44 -21.06 7.44
C LEU A 151 -2.56 -19.60 7.90
N ARG A 152 -1.41 -18.99 8.17
CA ARG A 152 -1.26 -17.55 8.43
C ARG A 152 -0.21 -16.97 7.49
N HIS A 153 -0.55 -15.92 6.76
CA HIS A 153 0.38 -15.30 5.80
C HIS A 153 1.44 -14.44 6.49
N ALA A 154 1.08 -13.80 7.61
CA ALA A 154 1.96 -12.84 8.26
C ALA A 154 3.32 -13.44 8.70
N PRO A 155 3.39 -14.61 9.37
CA PRO A 155 4.69 -15.21 9.73
C PRO A 155 5.57 -15.51 8.50
N TRP A 156 4.95 -16.02 7.43
CA TRP A 156 5.65 -16.31 6.17
C TRP A 156 6.29 -15.06 5.55
N GLU A 157 5.53 -13.98 5.45
CA GLU A 157 5.99 -12.71 4.88
C GLU A 157 7.04 -12.03 5.78
N GLN A 158 6.92 -12.19 7.10
CA GLN A 158 7.90 -11.71 8.08
C GLN A 158 9.23 -12.44 7.94
N LEU A 159 9.23 -13.78 7.88
CA LEU A 159 10.44 -14.56 7.70
C LEU A 159 11.15 -14.20 6.38
N ARG A 160 10.40 -14.06 5.29
CA ARG A 160 10.93 -13.58 4.01
C ARG A 160 11.63 -12.23 4.16
N GLY A 161 10.96 -11.27 4.79
CA GLY A 161 11.53 -9.94 5.05
C GLY A 161 12.78 -10.00 5.93
N GLN A 162 12.78 -10.87 6.93
CA GLN A 162 13.91 -11.10 7.83
C GLN A 162 15.11 -11.67 7.06
N PHE A 163 14.94 -12.67 6.20
CA PHE A 163 16.02 -13.19 5.36
C PHE A 163 16.60 -12.12 4.44
N SER A 164 15.76 -11.33 3.78
CA SER A 164 16.23 -10.21 2.94
C SER A 164 17.00 -9.16 3.77
N GLY A 165 16.52 -8.83 4.97
CA GLY A 165 17.18 -7.88 5.87
C GLY A 165 18.53 -8.40 6.36
N LEU A 166 18.58 -9.66 6.81
CA LEU A 166 19.80 -10.32 7.24
C LEU A 166 20.82 -10.39 6.09
N ALA A 167 20.39 -10.69 4.87
CA ALA A 167 21.29 -10.73 3.72
C ALA A 167 22.06 -9.41 3.56
N ILE A 168 21.34 -8.29 3.59
CA ILE A 168 21.89 -6.95 3.48
C ILE A 168 22.79 -6.62 4.67
N GLU A 169 22.34 -6.89 5.91
CA GLU A 169 23.09 -6.60 7.12
C GLU A 169 24.43 -7.35 7.18
N ARG A 170 24.42 -8.61 6.71
CA ARG A 170 25.54 -9.53 6.79
C ARG A 170 26.48 -9.45 5.58
N GLY A 171 26.12 -8.67 4.54
CA GLY A 171 26.95 -8.45 3.35
C GLY A 171 26.85 -9.56 2.30
N TYR A 172 25.76 -10.34 2.32
CA TYR A 172 25.38 -11.21 1.23
C TYR A 172 24.68 -10.34 0.18
N PHE A 173 25.38 -9.95 -0.88
CA PHE A 173 24.80 -9.08 -1.93
C PHE A 173 24.27 -9.87 -3.14
N ASP A 174 24.73 -11.11 -3.31
CA ASP A 174 24.32 -12.02 -4.39
C ASP A 174 23.11 -12.89 -4.01
N TRP A 175 22.44 -12.55 -2.89
CA TRP A 175 21.36 -13.35 -2.35
C TRP A 175 20.11 -13.37 -3.24
N GLY A 176 19.31 -14.43 -3.09
CA GLY A 176 18.00 -14.54 -3.73
C GLY A 176 17.14 -15.66 -3.14
N PHE A 177 15.87 -15.66 -3.51
CA PHE A 177 14.97 -16.80 -3.27
C PHE A 177 14.95 -17.68 -4.51
N THR A 178 15.46 -18.91 -4.41
CA THR A 178 15.46 -19.91 -5.49
C THR A 178 14.10 -20.59 -5.61
N ASP A 179 13.39 -20.75 -4.50
CA ASP A 179 11.96 -21.06 -4.46
C ASP A 179 11.25 -20.19 -3.41
N ARG A 180 10.04 -19.74 -3.74
CA ARG A 180 9.20 -18.94 -2.84
C ARG A 180 7.75 -19.09 -3.24
N ARG A 181 7.17 -20.25 -2.92
CA ARG A 181 5.80 -20.60 -3.30
C ARG A 181 4.94 -20.84 -2.07
N MET A 182 3.75 -20.26 -2.10
CA MET A 182 2.65 -20.59 -1.20
C MET A 182 1.51 -21.13 -2.06
N GLU A 183 1.39 -22.45 -2.10
CA GLU A 183 0.39 -23.16 -2.91
C GLU A 183 -0.84 -23.45 -2.06
N VAL A 184 -1.82 -22.55 -2.11
CA VAL A 184 -3.08 -22.72 -1.37
C VAL A 184 -4.08 -23.51 -2.22
N ARG A 185 -4.68 -24.53 -1.62
CA ARG A 185 -5.67 -25.41 -2.24
C ARG A 185 -6.94 -25.49 -1.38
N PRO A 186 -7.85 -24.51 -1.50
CA PRO A 186 -9.06 -24.44 -0.67
C PRO A 186 -9.94 -25.70 -0.74
N TYR A 187 -10.12 -26.27 -1.93
CA TYR A 187 -10.87 -27.54 -2.12
C TYR A 187 -10.30 -28.74 -1.36
N LEU A 188 -9.01 -28.69 -1.02
CA LEU A 188 -8.31 -29.72 -0.24
C LEU A 188 -8.00 -29.23 1.18
N GLN A 189 -8.52 -28.05 1.56
CA GLN A 189 -8.32 -27.42 2.86
C GLN A 189 -6.84 -27.35 3.27
N SER A 190 -5.94 -27.24 2.31
CA SER A 190 -4.50 -27.40 2.54
C SER A 190 -3.65 -26.37 1.80
N ALA A 191 -2.49 -26.07 2.37
CA ALA A 191 -1.46 -25.23 1.77
C ALA A 191 -0.09 -25.93 1.79
N ARG A 192 0.75 -25.63 0.79
CA ARG A 192 2.16 -26.04 0.76
C ARG A 192 3.05 -24.82 0.65
N LEU A 193 3.98 -24.69 1.57
CA LEU A 193 4.85 -23.53 1.73
C LEU A 193 6.30 -23.95 1.45
N TYR A 194 6.93 -23.31 0.46
CA TYR A 194 8.31 -23.56 0.03
C TYR A 194 9.09 -22.25 -0.02
N MET A 195 10.16 -22.15 0.76
CA MET A 195 11.06 -21.01 0.80
C MET A 195 12.49 -21.53 0.80
N ASP A 196 13.12 -21.48 -0.37
CA ASP A 196 14.53 -21.80 -0.54
C ASP A 196 15.26 -20.48 -0.77
N PHE A 197 16.14 -20.12 0.16
CA PHE A 197 16.92 -18.91 0.13
C PHE A 197 18.39 -19.25 -0.10
N ASP A 198 19.02 -18.65 -1.10
CA ASP A 198 20.45 -18.79 -1.35
C ASP A 198 21.11 -17.44 -1.08
N SER A 199 22.05 -17.40 -0.13
CA SER A 199 22.78 -16.17 0.16
C SER A 199 23.86 -15.84 -0.88
N GLY A 200 24.27 -16.82 -1.67
CA GLY A 200 25.55 -16.78 -2.35
C GLY A 200 26.72 -16.67 -1.35
N PRO A 201 27.92 -16.30 -1.83
CA PRO A 201 29.09 -16.09 -0.97
C PRO A 201 29.01 -14.77 -0.19
N ALA A 202 29.60 -14.73 1.01
CA ALA A 202 29.77 -13.50 1.77
C ALA A 202 30.74 -12.54 1.05
N THR A 203 30.28 -11.33 0.72
CA THR A 203 31.16 -10.33 0.11
C THR A 203 31.98 -9.62 1.18
N ASN A 204 33.27 -9.93 1.24
CA ASN A 204 34.22 -9.13 2.01
C ASN A 204 34.50 -7.81 1.28
N LEU A 205 33.77 -6.74 1.61
CA LEU A 205 34.16 -5.40 1.19
C LEU A 205 35.45 -5.01 1.91
N VAL A 206 36.60 -5.28 1.30
CA VAL A 206 37.88 -4.71 1.72
C VAL A 206 37.72 -3.19 1.63
N LYS A 207 37.69 -2.50 2.78
CA LYS A 207 37.80 -1.04 2.82
C LYS A 207 39.14 -0.65 2.19
N HIS A 208 39.14 -0.37 0.89
CA HIS A 208 40.22 0.38 0.27
C HIS A 208 40.15 1.81 0.83
N SER A 209 40.82 2.00 1.96
CA SER A 209 41.17 3.32 2.46
C SER A 209 42.23 3.85 1.51
N SER A 210 41.82 4.59 0.47
CA SER A 210 42.77 5.34 -0.36
C SER A 210 43.63 6.21 0.57
N PRO A 211 44.97 6.13 0.51
CA PRO A 211 45.80 7.00 1.32
C PRO A 211 45.52 8.44 0.90
N VAL A 212 45.09 9.27 1.85
CA VAL A 212 45.04 10.73 1.68
C VAL A 212 46.48 11.21 1.53
N VAL A 213 46.89 11.51 0.30
CA VAL A 213 48.16 12.18 0.03
C VAL A 213 47.96 13.67 0.34
N ILE A 214 48.38 14.09 1.53
CA ILE A 214 48.56 15.52 1.83
C ILE A 214 49.85 15.95 1.13
N LEU A 215 49.74 16.79 0.11
CA LEU A 215 50.88 17.49 -0.47
C LEU A 215 51.17 18.73 0.39
N ASN A 216 52.37 18.81 0.95
CA ASN A 216 52.93 20.04 1.55
C ASN A 216 53.71 20.83 0.51
#